data_AF-A0A9E7JVA6-F1
#
_entry.id   AF-A0A9E7JVA6-F1
#
_cell.length_a   1.000
_cell.length_b   1.000
_cell.length_c   1.000
_cell.angle_alpha   90.00
_cell.angle_beta   90.00
_cell.angle_gamma   90.00
#
_symmetry.space_group_name_H-M   'P 1'
#
loop_
_entity.id
_entity.type
_entity.pdbx_description
1 polymer ?
#
loop_
_entity_poly.entity_id
_entity_poly.type
_entity_poly.pdbx_seq_one_letter_code
_entity_poly.pdbx_strand_id
1 'polypeptide(L)'
;MAFCSSAPSFCCTLIGAYPRTAPSNSSPRRCLLLPIRCAAQTPPRRSANYQPSSWSDEYIQSLTSDTKVEEENARRMDKLTEEVNQLIYMKKGIEDQLQLIDHLRQLGVAYHFNEDIKDALGTMYGSMEAVNMLLKDNLHATALMFRLLKEHGFAVSEGVFNRFMDEKGNLKASLRHQTEGLVSLYELPILQRKESTCWKKLQTSQLNSSRASWRIT
;
A
#
# COMPACT_ATOMS: atom_id res chain seq x y z
N MET A 1 -0.96 54.63 -19.19
CA MET A 1 0.42 54.46 -18.67
C MET A 1 0.42 53.17 -17.87
N ALA A 2 0.90 52.08 -18.47
CA ALA A 2 0.96 50.76 -17.83
C ALA A 2 2.31 50.61 -17.12
N PHE A 3 2.28 50.27 -15.84
CA PHE A 3 3.46 49.94 -15.06
C PHE A 3 3.82 48.47 -15.29
N CYS A 4 4.99 48.24 -15.91
CA CYS A 4 5.63 46.93 -15.99
C CYS A 4 6.27 46.59 -14.64
N SER A 5 5.92 45.44 -14.06
CA SER A 5 6.68 44.80 -12.98
C SER A 5 7.47 43.63 -13.59
N SER A 6 8.78 43.77 -13.67
CA SER A 6 9.71 42.74 -14.15
C SER A 6 10.22 41.88 -13.00
N ALA A 7 10.08 40.56 -13.15
CA ALA A 7 10.88 39.57 -12.44
C ALA A 7 12.05 39.13 -13.35
N PRO A 8 13.27 38.90 -12.81
CA PRO A 8 14.39 38.44 -13.62
C PRO A 8 14.25 36.94 -13.94
N SER A 9 14.20 36.63 -15.24
CA SER A 9 14.29 35.29 -15.79
C SER A 9 15.76 34.88 -15.90
N PHE A 10 16.11 33.74 -15.31
CA PHE A 10 17.40 33.08 -15.49
C PHE A 10 17.46 32.45 -16.89
N CYS A 11 18.34 32.97 -17.74
CA CYS A 11 18.59 32.45 -19.07
C CYS A 11 19.59 31.29 -18.99
N CYS A 12 19.08 30.05 -19.05
CA CYS A 12 19.87 28.87 -19.38
C CYS A 12 19.87 28.71 -20.91
N THR A 13 20.94 29.12 -21.57
CA THR A 13 21.24 28.69 -22.93
C THR A 13 22.68 28.21 -23.01
N LEU A 14 22.82 27.00 -23.54
CA LEU A 14 23.85 26.52 -24.48
C LEU A 14 24.20 25.06 -24.14
N ILE A 15 23.78 24.14 -25.02
CA ILE A 15 24.67 23.20 -25.73
C ILE A 15 23.86 22.68 -26.92
N GLY A 16 24.26 23.16 -28.10
CA GLY A 16 23.77 22.73 -29.40
C GLY A 16 24.49 21.48 -29.89
N ALA A 17 23.86 20.84 -30.86
CA ALA A 17 24.28 19.64 -31.57
C ALA A 17 25.69 19.76 -32.19
N TYR A 18 26.49 18.70 -32.07
CA TYR A 18 27.78 18.56 -32.77
C TYR A 18 27.61 17.86 -34.13
N PRO A 19 28.19 18.38 -35.22
CA PRO A 19 28.32 17.64 -36.48
C PRO A 19 29.43 16.59 -36.39
N ARG A 20 29.18 15.39 -36.94
CA ARG A 20 30.22 14.36 -37.14
C ARG A 20 31.19 14.81 -38.23
N THR A 21 32.47 14.95 -37.91
CA THR A 21 33.55 15.10 -38.88
C THR A 21 34.45 13.85 -38.88
N ALA A 22 34.91 13.48 -40.07
CA ALA A 22 35.70 12.28 -40.38
C ALA A 22 37.10 12.29 -39.74
N PRO A 23 37.77 11.13 -39.59
CA PRO A 23 39.04 11.05 -38.87
C PRO A 23 40.20 11.51 -39.76
N SER A 24 40.88 12.60 -39.38
CA SER A 24 42.17 12.97 -39.96
C SER A 24 43.29 12.23 -39.23
N ASN A 25 44.06 11.42 -39.96
CA ASN A 25 45.30 10.81 -39.48
C ASN A 25 46.28 11.90 -39.04
N SER A 26 46.44 12.10 -37.73
CA SER A 26 47.54 12.86 -37.17
C SER A 26 48.13 12.09 -36.00
N SER A 27 49.45 11.93 -36.04
CA SER A 27 50.25 11.15 -35.09
C SER A 27 49.99 11.56 -33.64
N PRO A 28 50.07 10.64 -32.66
CA PRO A 28 49.76 10.95 -31.28
C PRO A 28 50.79 11.97 -30.75
N ARG A 29 50.34 13.21 -30.52
CA ARG A 29 51.13 14.22 -29.82
C ARG A 29 51.34 13.70 -28.40
N ARG A 30 52.59 13.34 -28.11
CA ARG A 30 53.04 12.93 -26.78
C ARG A 30 52.90 14.14 -25.86
N CYS A 31 51.81 14.23 -25.12
CA CYS A 31 51.64 15.21 -24.06
C CYS A 31 52.69 14.92 -22.98
N LEU A 32 53.78 15.67 -22.99
CA LEU A 32 54.69 15.76 -21.85
C LEU A 32 53.99 16.60 -20.78
N LEU A 33 53.06 15.97 -20.05
CA LEU A 33 52.59 16.51 -18.78
C LEU A 33 53.79 16.47 -17.83
N LEU A 34 54.38 17.62 -17.56
CA LEU A 34 55.28 17.79 -16.43
C LEU A 34 54.55 17.26 -15.19
N PRO A 35 55.11 16.31 -14.44
CA PRO A 35 54.46 15.81 -13.25
C PRO A 35 54.43 16.95 -12.24
N ILE A 36 53.28 17.58 -12.05
CA ILE A 36 53.02 18.37 -10.85
C ILE A 36 53.11 17.37 -9.71
N ARG A 37 54.25 17.31 -9.02
CA ARG A 37 54.38 16.60 -7.75
C ARG A 37 53.60 17.40 -6.70
N CYS A 38 52.27 17.24 -6.71
CA CYS A 38 51.46 17.50 -5.54
C CYS A 38 51.80 16.40 -4.52
N ALA A 39 52.76 16.67 -3.63
CA ALA A 39 52.93 15.89 -2.41
C ALA A 39 51.81 16.25 -1.41
N ALA A 40 50.55 16.14 -1.84
CA ALA A 40 49.42 16.11 -0.94
C ALA A 40 49.22 14.64 -0.57
N GLN A 41 49.64 14.26 0.64
CA GLN A 41 49.27 12.97 1.19
C GLN A 41 47.74 12.96 1.29
N THR A 42 47.06 12.27 0.38
CA THR A 42 45.63 12.01 0.52
C THR A 42 45.47 11.15 1.77
N PRO A 43 44.78 11.63 2.83
CA PRO A 43 44.61 10.84 4.02
C PRO A 43 43.92 9.52 3.65
N PRO A 44 44.36 8.37 4.18
CA PRO A 44 43.81 7.08 3.82
C PRO A 44 42.30 7.05 4.12
N ARG A 45 41.51 6.82 3.08
CA ARG A 45 40.05 6.69 3.21
C ARG A 45 39.73 5.44 4.01
N ARG A 46 38.93 5.56 5.06
CA ARG A 46 38.45 4.40 5.83
C ARG A 46 37.51 3.56 4.96
N SER A 47 37.72 2.24 4.93
CA SER A 47 36.76 1.31 4.33
C SER A 47 35.49 1.27 5.16
N ALA A 48 34.33 1.29 4.50
CA ALA A 48 33.04 1.14 5.16
C ALA A 48 32.69 -0.32 5.48
N ASN A 49 33.42 -1.29 4.94
CA ASN A 49 33.21 -2.74 5.14
C ASN A 49 31.75 -3.19 4.90
N TYR A 50 31.11 -2.65 3.86
CA TYR A 50 29.78 -3.12 3.45
C TYR A 50 29.85 -4.55 2.92
N GLN A 51 28.78 -5.32 3.17
CA GLN A 51 28.61 -6.63 2.58
C GLN A 51 28.29 -6.49 1.08
N PRO A 52 28.77 -7.42 0.23
CA PRO A 52 28.39 -7.46 -1.17
C PRO A 52 26.89 -7.73 -1.32
N SER A 53 26.34 -7.43 -2.50
CA SER A 53 24.95 -7.72 -2.81
C SER A 53 24.66 -9.22 -2.71
N SER A 54 23.46 -9.56 -2.25
CA SER A 54 22.96 -10.94 -2.27
C SER A 54 22.68 -11.46 -3.69
N TRP A 55 22.65 -10.56 -4.67
CA TRP A 55 22.36 -10.85 -6.07
C TRP A 55 23.62 -10.65 -6.90
N SER A 56 23.98 -11.65 -7.72
CA SER A 56 25.06 -11.53 -8.70
C SER A 56 24.57 -10.90 -9.99
N ASP A 57 25.47 -10.21 -10.70
CA ASP A 57 25.14 -9.61 -12.01
C ASP A 57 24.70 -10.69 -13.01
N GLU A 58 25.31 -11.88 -12.97
CA GLU A 58 24.93 -13.03 -13.79
C GLU A 58 23.49 -13.48 -13.51
N TYR A 59 23.10 -13.55 -12.23
CA TYR A 59 21.73 -13.89 -11.84
C TYR A 59 20.75 -12.85 -12.38
N ILE A 60 21.04 -11.56 -12.20
CA ILE A 60 20.16 -10.48 -12.67
C ILE A 60 20.00 -10.53 -14.21
N GLN A 61 21.09 -10.78 -14.94
CA GLN A 61 21.05 -10.92 -16.40
C GLN A 61 20.30 -12.18 -16.87
N SER A 62 20.25 -13.22 -16.05
CA SER A 62 19.53 -14.46 -16.37
C SER A 62 18.01 -14.36 -16.23
N LEU A 63 17.48 -13.28 -15.62
CA LEU A 63 16.05 -13.02 -15.44
C LEU A 63 15.35 -12.64 -16.76
N THR A 64 15.49 -13.47 -17.78
CA THR A 64 14.76 -13.35 -19.05
C THR A 64 13.46 -14.12 -18.95
N SER A 65 12.36 -13.52 -19.39
CA SER A 65 11.07 -14.20 -19.45
C SER A 65 10.90 -15.00 -20.75
N ASP A 66 10.31 -16.19 -20.64
CA ASP A 66 9.94 -17.00 -21.81
C ASP A 66 8.63 -16.46 -22.40
N THR A 67 8.73 -15.83 -23.57
CA THR A 67 7.61 -15.16 -24.24
C THR A 67 6.44 -16.09 -24.55
N LYS A 68 6.69 -17.38 -24.76
CA LYS A 68 5.63 -18.35 -25.04
C LYS A 68 4.82 -18.68 -23.79
N VAL A 69 5.51 -18.78 -22.65
CA VAL A 69 4.87 -18.99 -21.34
C VAL A 69 4.09 -17.75 -20.92
N GLU A 70 4.59 -16.54 -21.24
CA GLU A 70 3.88 -15.28 -21.00
C GLU A 70 2.54 -15.21 -21.76
N GLU A 71 2.50 -15.57 -23.04
CA GLU A 71 1.26 -15.55 -23.83
C GLU A 71 0.19 -16.51 -23.29
N GLU A 72 0.59 -17.73 -22.89
CA GLU A 72 -0.34 -18.70 -22.30
C GLU A 72 -0.86 -18.22 -20.94
N ASN A 73 0.03 -17.67 -20.11
CA ASN A 73 -0.35 -17.11 -18.81
C ASN A 73 -1.25 -15.89 -18.95
N ALA A 74 -1.03 -15.03 -19.96
CA ALA A 74 -1.88 -13.88 -20.24
C ALA A 74 -3.33 -14.34 -20.55
N ARG A 75 -3.50 -15.33 -21.44
CA ARG A 75 -4.84 -15.87 -21.75
C ARG A 75 -5.53 -16.47 -20.52
N ARG A 76 -4.77 -17.16 -19.66
CA ARG A 76 -5.30 -17.73 -18.40
C ARG A 76 -5.68 -16.62 -17.43
N MET A 77 -4.87 -15.57 -17.33
CA MET A 77 -5.11 -14.40 -16.49
C MET A 77 -6.37 -13.66 -16.93
N ASP A 78 -6.58 -13.43 -18.23
CA ASP A 78 -7.79 -12.76 -18.74
C ASP A 78 -9.04 -13.55 -18.37
N LYS A 79 -9.00 -14.89 -18.53
CA LYS A 79 -10.10 -15.76 -18.14
C LYS A 79 -10.40 -15.69 -16.64
N LEU A 80 -9.37 -15.78 -15.80
CA LEU A 80 -9.51 -15.70 -14.34
C LEU A 80 -10.02 -14.33 -13.89
N THR A 81 -9.58 -13.26 -14.56
CA THR A 81 -10.02 -11.89 -14.28
C THR A 81 -11.53 -11.76 -14.52
N GLU A 82 -12.02 -12.31 -15.63
CA GLU A 82 -13.45 -12.33 -15.93
C GLU A 82 -14.26 -13.17 -14.92
N GLU A 83 -13.74 -14.34 -14.52
CA GLU A 83 -14.38 -15.18 -13.48
C GLU A 83 -14.47 -14.44 -12.14
N VAL A 84 -13.42 -13.72 -11.74
CA VAL A 84 -13.40 -12.92 -10.50
C VAL A 84 -14.35 -11.73 -10.60
N ASN A 85 -14.41 -11.04 -11.74
CA ASN A 85 -15.39 -9.97 -11.97
C ASN A 85 -16.81 -10.48 -11.75
N GLN A 86 -17.14 -11.64 -12.33
CA GLN A 86 -18.44 -12.27 -12.12
C GLN A 86 -18.67 -12.59 -10.64
N LEU A 87 -17.66 -13.08 -9.91
CA LEU A 87 -17.78 -13.35 -8.47
C LEU A 87 -18.01 -12.09 -7.64
N ILE A 88 -17.43 -10.94 -8.00
CA ILE A 88 -17.65 -9.65 -7.33
C ILE A 88 -19.11 -9.20 -7.47
N TYR A 89 -19.71 -9.40 -8.65
CA TYR A 89 -21.12 -9.05 -8.91
C TYR A 89 -22.11 -10.14 -8.51
N MET A 90 -21.66 -11.39 -8.34
CA MET A 90 -22.49 -12.48 -7.89
C MET A 90 -22.92 -12.26 -6.43
N LYS A 91 -24.24 -12.18 -6.23
CA LYS A 91 -24.86 -11.91 -4.93
C LYS A 91 -24.89 -13.16 -4.03
N LYS A 92 -23.73 -13.72 -3.68
CA LYS A 92 -23.62 -14.89 -2.78
C LYS A 92 -23.82 -14.57 -1.29
N GLY A 93 -23.83 -13.30 -0.92
CA GLY A 93 -24.02 -12.84 0.44
C GLY A 93 -23.07 -11.69 0.70
N ILE A 94 -23.45 -10.74 1.56
CA ILE A 94 -22.60 -9.56 1.78
C ILE A 94 -21.29 -9.94 2.47
N GLU A 95 -21.35 -10.92 3.38
CA GLU A 95 -20.17 -11.42 4.09
C GLU A 95 -19.15 -12.03 3.12
N ASP A 96 -19.60 -12.95 2.26
CA ASP A 96 -18.77 -13.60 1.24
C ASP A 96 -18.17 -12.57 0.26
N GLN A 97 -18.96 -11.56 -0.12
CA GLN A 97 -18.51 -10.50 -1.02
C GLN A 97 -17.42 -9.64 -0.36
N LEU A 98 -17.57 -9.30 0.92
CA LEU A 98 -16.55 -8.56 1.68
C LEU A 98 -15.27 -9.39 1.86
N GLN A 99 -15.40 -10.70 2.11
CA GLN A 99 -14.26 -11.61 2.22
C GLN A 99 -13.52 -11.75 0.89
N LEU A 100 -14.25 -11.88 -0.23
CA LEU A 100 -13.65 -11.92 -1.56
C LEU A 100 -12.80 -10.67 -1.82
N ILE A 101 -13.34 -9.49 -1.54
CA ILE A 101 -12.61 -8.21 -1.69
C ILE A 101 -11.37 -8.19 -0.81
N ASP A 102 -11.49 -8.63 0.46
CA ASP A 102 -10.34 -8.67 1.37
C ASP A 102 -9.24 -9.63 0.89
N HIS A 103 -9.62 -10.80 0.37
CA HIS A 103 -8.68 -11.77 -0.20
C HIS A 103 -7.99 -11.23 -1.46
N LEU A 104 -8.71 -10.57 -2.37
CA LEU A 104 -8.11 -9.95 -3.55
C LEU A 104 -7.06 -8.90 -3.17
N ARG A 105 -7.32 -8.15 -2.11
CA ARG A 105 -6.38 -7.18 -1.57
C ARG A 105 -5.15 -7.86 -0.95
N GLN A 106 -5.35 -8.89 -0.12
CA GLN A 106 -4.24 -9.64 0.50
C GLN A 106 -3.36 -10.35 -0.52
N LEU A 107 -3.94 -10.81 -1.62
CA LEU A 107 -3.22 -11.39 -2.76
C LEU A 107 -2.46 -10.35 -3.59
N GLY A 108 -2.70 -9.05 -3.38
CA GLY A 108 -2.06 -7.98 -4.13
C GLY A 108 -2.56 -7.82 -5.57
N VAL A 109 -3.69 -8.44 -5.92
CA VAL A 109 -4.28 -8.39 -7.28
C VAL A 109 -5.49 -7.47 -7.38
N ALA A 110 -5.93 -6.88 -6.27
CA ALA A 110 -7.08 -5.96 -6.22
C ALA A 110 -6.99 -4.78 -7.18
N TYR A 111 -5.79 -4.38 -7.63
CA TYR A 111 -5.63 -3.27 -8.56
C TYR A 111 -6.26 -3.52 -9.94
N HIS A 112 -6.46 -4.79 -10.33
CA HIS A 112 -7.18 -5.14 -11.55
C HIS A 112 -8.69 -4.86 -11.49
N PHE A 113 -9.23 -4.77 -10.26
CA PHE A 113 -10.67 -4.75 -9.99
C PHE A 113 -11.11 -3.47 -9.28
N ASN A 114 -10.32 -2.40 -9.36
CA ASN A 114 -10.51 -1.22 -8.50
C ASN A 114 -11.88 -0.57 -8.69
N GLU A 115 -12.36 -0.46 -9.94
CA GLU A 115 -13.68 0.10 -10.23
C GLU A 115 -14.80 -0.85 -9.80
N ASP A 116 -14.68 -2.15 -10.09
CA ASP A 116 -15.68 -3.16 -9.69
C ASP A 116 -15.83 -3.26 -8.16
N ILE A 117 -14.71 -3.22 -7.44
CA ILE A 117 -14.69 -3.18 -5.97
C ILE A 117 -15.36 -1.90 -5.47
N LYS A 118 -15.06 -0.75 -6.08
CA LYS A 118 -15.62 0.54 -5.67
C LYS A 118 -17.13 0.59 -5.92
N ASP A 119 -17.61 0.05 -7.03
CA ASP A 119 -19.04 -0.02 -7.36
C ASP A 119 -19.79 -0.99 -6.43
N ALA A 120 -19.19 -2.15 -6.13
CA ALA A 120 -19.70 -3.09 -5.15
C ALA A 120 -19.83 -2.44 -3.75
N LEU A 121 -18.77 -1.78 -3.29
CA LEU A 121 -18.76 -1.05 -2.01
C LEU A 121 -19.74 0.13 -2.02
N GLY A 122 -19.88 0.84 -3.13
CA GLY A 122 -20.84 1.92 -3.31
C GLY A 122 -22.29 1.43 -3.17
N THR A 123 -22.59 0.25 -3.72
CA THR A 123 -23.90 -0.40 -3.58
C THR A 123 -24.20 -0.79 -2.13
N MET A 124 -23.20 -1.31 -1.41
CA MET A 124 -23.32 -1.60 0.02
C MET A 124 -23.53 -0.33 0.85
N TYR A 125 -22.78 0.74 0.54
CA TYR A 125 -22.92 2.03 1.22
C TYR A 125 -24.29 2.66 0.98
N GLY A 126 -24.84 2.59 -0.25
CA GLY A 126 -26.18 3.06 -0.56
C GLY A 126 -27.29 2.32 0.21
N SER A 127 -27.02 1.08 0.64
CA SER A 127 -27.95 0.24 1.40
C SER A 127 -27.49 -0.02 2.84
N MET A 128 -26.66 0.88 3.39
CA MET A 128 -25.94 0.68 4.65
C MET A 128 -26.80 0.19 5.81
N GLU A 129 -28.03 0.71 5.97
CA GLU A 129 -28.91 0.32 7.07
C GLU A 129 -29.31 -1.16 6.98
N ALA A 130 -29.64 -1.63 5.77
CA ALA A 130 -29.97 -3.02 5.52
C ALA A 130 -28.74 -3.93 5.67
N VAL A 131 -27.58 -3.50 5.15
CA VAL A 131 -26.32 -4.22 5.31
C VAL A 131 -25.95 -4.38 6.78
N ASN A 132 -26.05 -3.31 7.55
CA ASN A 132 -25.72 -3.29 8.98
C ASN A 132 -26.67 -4.18 9.79
N MET A 133 -27.93 -4.33 9.37
CA MET A 133 -28.87 -5.30 9.96
C MET A 133 -28.51 -6.75 9.62
N LEU A 134 -28.01 -7.02 8.42
CA LEU A 134 -27.56 -8.35 8.01
C LEU A 134 -26.29 -8.77 8.76
N LEU A 135 -25.34 -7.85 8.97
CA LEU A 135 -24.06 -8.10 9.64
C LEU A 135 -24.13 -7.98 11.17
N LYS A 136 -25.32 -7.84 11.75
CA LYS A 136 -25.51 -7.44 13.16
C LYS A 136 -24.82 -8.35 14.19
N ASP A 137 -24.67 -9.64 13.88
CA ASP A 137 -24.10 -10.64 14.78
C ASP A 137 -22.66 -11.03 14.39
N ASN A 138 -22.14 -10.45 13.30
CA ASN A 138 -20.82 -10.77 12.76
C ASN A 138 -19.87 -9.58 12.91
N LEU A 139 -19.07 -9.61 14.00
CA LEU A 139 -18.08 -8.57 14.28
C LEU A 139 -17.00 -8.51 13.18
N HIS A 140 -16.57 -9.66 12.67
CA HIS A 140 -15.55 -9.77 11.64
C HIS A 140 -16.00 -9.09 10.34
N ALA A 141 -17.18 -9.47 9.82
CA ALA A 141 -17.73 -8.88 8.61
C ALA A 141 -18.00 -7.37 8.78
N THR A 142 -18.48 -6.93 9.95
CA THR A 142 -18.69 -5.49 10.20
C THR A 142 -17.36 -4.71 10.23
N ALA A 143 -16.31 -5.28 10.84
CA ALA A 143 -14.99 -4.67 10.83
C ALA A 143 -14.39 -4.60 9.42
N LEU A 144 -14.54 -5.66 8.62
CA LEU A 144 -14.13 -5.69 7.21
C LEU A 144 -14.86 -4.62 6.40
N MET A 145 -16.19 -4.56 6.49
CA MET A 145 -16.99 -3.55 5.81
C MET A 145 -16.54 -2.14 6.16
N PHE A 146 -16.38 -1.84 7.45
CA PHE A 146 -15.92 -0.54 7.92
C PHE A 146 -14.54 -0.19 7.36
N ARG A 147 -13.60 -1.14 7.40
CA ARG A 147 -12.24 -0.98 6.89
C ARG A 147 -12.25 -0.68 5.39
N LEU A 148 -12.90 -1.53 4.60
CA LEU A 148 -12.93 -1.44 3.13
C LEU A 148 -13.60 -0.14 2.68
N LEU A 149 -14.72 0.26 3.28
CA LEU A 149 -15.39 1.51 2.96
C LEU A 149 -14.51 2.73 3.26
N LYS A 150 -13.88 2.79 4.44
CA LYS A 150 -12.99 3.90 4.80
C LYS A 150 -11.77 3.99 3.90
N GLU A 151 -11.20 2.85 3.51
CA GLU A 151 -10.04 2.80 2.58
C GLU A 151 -10.38 3.33 1.18
N HIS A 152 -11.61 3.13 0.72
CA HIS A 152 -12.09 3.64 -0.57
C HIS A 152 -12.70 5.05 -0.48
N GLY A 153 -12.54 5.73 0.67
CA GLY A 153 -12.94 7.13 0.86
C GLY A 153 -14.41 7.35 1.25
N PHE A 154 -15.15 6.29 1.61
CA PHE A 154 -16.53 6.44 2.07
C PHE A 154 -16.59 6.92 3.53
N ALA A 155 -17.52 7.84 3.80
CA ALA A 155 -17.73 8.42 5.12
C ALA A 155 -18.59 7.50 6.00
N VAL A 156 -17.96 6.51 6.64
CA VAL A 156 -18.64 5.60 7.57
C VAL A 156 -18.52 6.09 9.02
N SER A 157 -19.65 6.17 9.71
CA SER A 157 -19.70 6.46 11.14
C SER A 157 -19.24 5.26 11.95
N GLU A 158 -18.45 5.50 12.99
CA GLU A 158 -18.04 4.46 13.92
C GLU A 158 -19.18 3.94 14.80
N GLY A 159 -20.34 4.62 14.78
CA GLY A 159 -21.54 4.17 15.46
C GLY A 159 -22.00 2.78 15.02
N VAL A 160 -21.52 2.26 13.88
CA VAL A 160 -21.73 0.86 13.46
C VAL A 160 -21.26 -0.13 14.52
N PHE A 161 -20.22 0.19 15.29
CA PHE A 161 -19.68 -0.68 16.33
C PHE A 161 -20.42 -0.58 17.66
N ASN A 162 -21.27 0.42 17.88
CA ASN A 162 -21.97 0.61 19.16
C ASN A 162 -22.83 -0.61 19.55
N ARG A 163 -23.33 -1.36 18.56
CA ARG A 163 -24.08 -2.61 18.77
C ARG A 163 -23.27 -3.72 19.45
N PHE A 164 -21.95 -3.71 19.26
CA PHE A 164 -21.02 -4.67 19.85
C PHE A 164 -20.53 -4.24 21.23
N MET A 165 -20.94 -3.04 21.68
CA MET A 165 -20.57 -2.47 22.96
C MET A 165 -21.68 -2.67 24.00
N ASP A 166 -21.30 -2.78 25.26
CA ASP A 166 -22.19 -2.77 26.42
C ASP A 166 -22.51 -1.33 26.85
N GLU A 167 -23.41 -1.18 27.83
CA GLU A 167 -23.80 0.13 28.39
C GLU A 167 -22.62 0.92 28.98
N LYS A 168 -21.53 0.22 29.33
CA LYS A 168 -20.31 0.80 29.90
C LYS A 168 -19.29 1.16 28.82
N GLY A 169 -19.58 0.89 27.55
CA GLY A 169 -18.67 1.14 26.42
C GLY A 169 -17.53 0.13 26.31
N ASN A 170 -17.71 -1.11 26.78
CA ASN A 170 -16.79 -2.22 26.54
C ASN A 170 -17.39 -3.20 25.52
N LEU A 171 -16.56 -3.98 24.84
CA LEU A 171 -17.05 -5.07 23.98
C LEU A 171 -17.87 -6.06 24.81
N LYS A 172 -19.06 -6.41 24.29
CA LYS A 172 -19.96 -7.38 24.92
C LYS A 172 -19.22 -8.68 25.22
N ALA A 173 -19.42 -9.23 26.42
CA ALA A 173 -18.80 -10.49 26.82
C ALA A 173 -19.17 -11.66 25.90
N SER A 174 -20.35 -11.60 25.27
CA SER A 174 -20.79 -12.57 24.27
C SER A 174 -19.85 -12.62 23.07
N LEU A 175 -19.12 -11.56 22.71
CA LEU A 175 -18.26 -11.54 21.52
C LEU A 175 -16.86 -12.10 21.76
N ARG A 176 -16.53 -12.49 22.99
CA ARG A 176 -15.19 -13.00 23.34
C ARG A 176 -14.80 -14.27 22.59
N HIS A 177 -15.76 -15.04 22.11
CA HIS A 177 -15.52 -16.24 21.31
C HIS A 177 -15.30 -15.94 19.81
N GLN A 178 -15.62 -14.74 19.34
CA GLN A 178 -15.38 -14.31 17.95
C GLN A 178 -13.96 -13.79 17.79
N THR A 179 -12.98 -14.70 17.88
CA THR A 179 -11.55 -14.36 17.82
C THR A 179 -11.16 -13.64 16.53
N GLU A 180 -11.69 -14.08 15.38
CA GLU A 180 -11.46 -13.44 14.08
C GLU A 180 -11.95 -11.99 14.06
N GLY A 181 -13.14 -11.74 14.60
CA GLY A 181 -13.70 -10.39 14.70
C GLY A 181 -12.85 -9.47 15.57
N LEU A 182 -12.30 -9.99 16.68
CA LEU A 182 -11.41 -9.24 17.56
C LEU A 182 -10.07 -8.90 16.87
N VAL A 183 -9.51 -9.84 16.12
CA VAL A 183 -8.27 -9.62 15.35
C VAL A 183 -8.51 -8.57 14.27
N SER A 184 -9.57 -8.70 13.49
CA SER A 184 -9.91 -7.71 12.45
C SER A 184 -10.15 -6.32 13.02
N LEU A 185 -10.72 -6.23 14.22
CA LEU A 185 -10.88 -4.97 14.94
C LEU A 185 -9.54 -4.33 15.31
N TYR A 186 -8.56 -5.15 15.70
CA TYR A 186 -7.23 -4.71 16.09
C TYR A 186 -6.39 -4.28 14.88
N GLU A 187 -6.55 -4.96 13.76
CA GLU A 187 -5.89 -4.66 12.47
C GLU A 187 -6.33 -3.34 11.85
N LEU A 188 -7.40 -2.71 12.34
CA LEU A 188 -7.86 -1.43 11.82
C LEU A 188 -6.76 -0.34 11.94
N PRO A 189 -6.46 0.37 10.83
CA PRO A 189 -5.49 1.46 10.82
C PRO A 189 -5.71 2.48 11.94
N ILE A 190 -4.61 2.96 12.53
CA ILE A 190 -4.63 3.98 13.60
C ILE A 190 -5.34 5.27 13.15
N LEU A 191 -5.34 5.58 11.85
CA LEU A 191 -6.07 6.72 11.30
C LEU A 191 -7.60 6.54 11.38
N GLN A 192 -8.09 5.32 11.15
CA GLN A 192 -9.49 4.96 11.38
C GLN A 192 -9.85 4.94 12.88
N ARG A 193 -8.85 4.98 13.77
CA ARG A 193 -8.96 4.97 15.24
C ARG A 193 -8.89 6.37 15.87
N LYS A 194 -8.42 7.38 15.13
CA LYS A 194 -8.12 8.71 15.68
C LYS A 194 -9.30 9.68 15.66
N GLU A 195 -10.33 9.42 14.86
CA GLU A 195 -11.53 10.27 14.76
C GLU A 195 -12.50 10.08 15.95
N SER A 196 -12.07 9.42 17.02
CA SER A 196 -13.01 8.83 17.97
C SER A 196 -12.54 8.61 19.40
N THR A 197 -13.46 8.96 20.29
CA THR A 197 -13.36 8.77 21.73
C THR A 197 -13.67 7.32 22.15
N CYS A 198 -14.37 6.55 21.31
CA CYS A 198 -14.78 5.16 21.59
C CYS A 198 -13.58 4.18 21.60
N TRP A 199 -12.69 4.27 20.61
CA TRP A 199 -11.54 3.35 20.49
C TRP A 199 -10.45 3.57 21.53
N LYS A 200 -10.26 4.81 21.97
CA LYS A 200 -9.33 5.12 23.07
C LYS A 200 -9.72 4.36 24.35
N LYS A 201 -11.03 4.17 24.60
CA LYS A 201 -11.54 3.42 25.76
C LYS A 201 -11.33 1.91 25.63
N LEU A 202 -11.54 1.35 24.44
CA LEU A 202 -11.29 -0.07 24.14
C LEU A 202 -9.83 -0.47 24.37
N GLN A 203 -8.89 0.38 23.97
CA GLN A 203 -7.48 0.11 24.17
C GLN A 203 -7.09 0.19 25.65
N THR A 204 -7.64 1.15 26.41
CA THR A 204 -7.40 1.23 27.85
C THR A 204 -7.99 0.03 28.61
N SER A 205 -9.16 -0.48 28.23
CA SER A 205 -9.75 -1.65 28.92
C SER A 205 -9.01 -2.95 28.60
N GLN A 206 -8.58 -3.16 27.35
CA GLN A 206 -7.78 -4.32 26.94
C GLN A 206 -6.35 -4.30 27.50
N LEU A 207 -5.70 -3.13 27.48
CA LEU A 207 -4.36 -2.98 28.06
C LEU A 207 -4.41 -3.13 29.57
N ASN A 208 -5.44 -2.63 30.25
CA ASN A 208 -5.61 -2.81 31.70
C ASN A 208 -5.99 -4.25 32.06
N SER A 209 -6.81 -4.94 31.26
CA SER A 209 -7.13 -6.36 31.45
C SER A 209 -5.89 -7.24 31.25
N SER A 210 -5.11 -7.00 30.20
CA SER A 210 -3.88 -7.73 29.93
C SER A 210 -2.82 -7.43 31.00
N ARG A 211 -2.62 -6.16 31.36
CA ARG A 211 -1.63 -5.73 32.37
C ARG A 211 -2.02 -6.16 33.80
N ALA A 212 -3.31 -6.34 34.11
CA ALA A 212 -3.77 -6.95 35.37
C ALA A 212 -3.50 -8.46 35.41
N SER A 213 -3.59 -9.15 34.27
CA SER A 213 -3.29 -10.58 34.15
C SER A 213 -1.80 -10.90 34.34
N TRP A 214 -0.89 -9.98 34.00
CA TRP A 214 0.57 -10.14 34.19
C TRP A 214 1.11 -9.54 35.51
N ARG A 215 0.24 -8.99 36.37
CA ARG A 215 0.63 -8.49 37.71
C ARG A 215 0.34 -9.47 38.84
N ILE A 216 -0.25 -10.62 38.53
CA ILE A 216 -0.51 -11.70 39.48
C ILE A 216 0.20 -12.95 38.95
N THR A 217 1.52 -12.90 38.93
CA THR A 217 2.45 -14.05 38.86
C THR A 217 3.82 -13.54 39.26
#